data_AF-A0AAV8DXJ4-F1
#
_entry.id   AF-A0AAV8DXJ4-F1
#
_cell.length_a   1.000
_cell.length_b   1.000
_cell.length_c   1.000
_cell.angle_alpha   90.00
_cell.angle_beta   90.00
_cell.angle_gamma   90.00
#
_symmetry.space_group_name_H-M   'P 1'
#
loop_
_entity.id
_entity.type
_entity.pdbx_description
1 polymer ?
#
loop_
_entity_poly.entity_id
_entity_poly.type
_entity_poly.pdbx_seq_one_letter_code
_entity_poly.pdbx_strand_id
1 'polypeptide(L)'
;MEWMGFNSARINAEDLDPLSHNSADIDVYLEVLCMKGGGWCNDVKSCNGRKFSHLGSSKYFEHEIPFEGILSNKQDENPDFYNWNRVKVRYCDGGSFTGDGYNKDGLYFRGQRIFEAAMEELMSKGMQYADQALLAGCSAGGLAVIHHCDEFSAFFPRGRRVKCLADAGMFLDAVDVAGNRTLRSFFRGVVRLHCFFPQNMIPIIRTPLFILNSAYDTWQRVWLHQELTGKASGQSAKETMPSATTIK
;
A
#
# COMPACT_ATOMS: atom_id res chain seq x y z
N MET A 1 -1.27 -26.26 10.04
CA MET A 1 -1.81 -26.26 8.65
C MET A 1 -1.16 -25.11 7.92
N GLU A 2 -0.22 -25.43 7.02
CA GLU A 2 0.49 -24.45 6.20
C GLU A 2 -0.44 -23.92 5.10
N TRP A 3 -0.73 -22.62 5.14
CA TRP A 3 -1.64 -21.96 4.21
C TRP A 3 -0.92 -21.67 2.88
N MET A 4 -0.88 -22.65 1.97
CA MET A 4 -0.48 -22.40 0.59
C MET A 4 -1.46 -21.42 -0.07
N GLY A 5 -1.11 -20.13 -0.16
CA GLY A 5 -1.82 -19.20 -1.02
C GLY A 5 -1.73 -17.72 -0.67
N PHE A 6 -1.56 -17.37 0.61
CA PHE A 6 -1.24 -16.03 1.10
C PHE A 6 -0.84 -16.19 2.57
N ASN A 7 0.45 -16.49 2.81
CA ASN A 7 0.97 -16.52 4.17
C ASN A 7 1.08 -15.08 4.68
N SER A 8 0.56 -14.85 5.88
CA SER A 8 0.71 -13.67 6.76
C SER A 8 1.44 -12.45 6.17
N ALA A 9 0.80 -11.28 6.21
CA ALA A 9 1.57 -10.04 6.22
C ALA A 9 2.62 -10.16 7.33
N ARG A 10 3.87 -9.86 7.00
CA ARG A 10 4.89 -9.69 8.02
C ARG A 10 4.89 -8.23 8.43
N ILE A 11 4.75 -8.04 9.73
CA ILE A 11 4.81 -6.74 10.38
C ILE A 11 6.24 -6.60 10.88
N ASN A 12 6.94 -5.58 10.39
CA ASN A 12 8.18 -5.14 10.99
C ASN A 12 7.84 -3.92 11.84
N ALA A 13 7.92 -4.05 13.16
CA ALA A 13 7.70 -2.96 14.10
C ALA A 13 8.96 -2.80 14.97
N GLU A 14 9.45 -1.57 15.09
CA GLU A 14 10.46 -1.20 16.08
C GLU A 14 9.74 -0.48 17.24
N ASP A 15 10.11 -0.86 18.48
CA ASP A 15 9.76 -0.18 19.74
C ASP A 15 8.29 -0.21 20.23
N LEU A 16 7.46 -1.15 19.78
CA LEU A 16 6.13 -1.40 20.38
C LEU A 16 6.20 -2.18 21.71
N ASP A 17 7.21 -1.96 22.55
CA ASP A 17 7.31 -2.62 23.87
C ASP A 17 6.50 -1.83 24.91
N PRO A 18 5.40 -2.39 25.48
CA PRO A 18 4.63 -1.71 26.53
C PRO A 18 5.42 -1.49 27.83
N LEU A 19 6.63 -2.06 27.97
CA LEU A 19 7.46 -1.95 29.17
C LEU A 19 8.68 -1.03 29.01
N SER A 20 8.98 -0.53 27.80
CA SER A 20 10.09 0.41 27.58
C SER A 20 9.63 1.87 27.68
N HIS A 21 9.57 2.35 28.92
CA HIS A 21 9.63 3.76 29.33
C HIS A 21 8.46 4.72 28.98
N ASN A 22 7.93 5.31 30.05
CA ASN A 22 7.10 6.52 30.15
C ASN A 22 5.85 6.58 29.25
N SER A 23 4.71 6.52 29.92
CA SER A 23 3.34 6.68 29.42
C SER A 23 3.01 8.07 28.83
N ALA A 24 3.94 8.71 28.13
CA ALA A 24 3.75 9.99 27.46
C ALA A 24 4.33 9.87 26.03
N ASP A 25 3.45 9.97 25.04
CA ASP A 25 3.76 10.07 23.60
C ASP A 25 4.10 8.76 22.86
N ILE A 26 3.23 7.75 22.95
CA ILE A 26 3.27 6.60 22.03
C ILE A 26 2.65 7.05 20.69
N ASP A 27 3.31 7.90 19.93
CA ASP A 27 2.82 8.23 18.59
C ASP A 27 3.27 7.15 17.59
N VAL A 28 2.37 6.74 16.68
CA VAL A 28 2.59 5.59 15.78
C VAL A 28 2.49 6.02 14.32
N TYR A 29 3.56 5.77 13.57
CA TYR A 29 3.60 5.84 12.13
C TYR A 29 3.51 4.42 11.54
N LEU A 30 2.42 4.15 10.83
CA LEU A 30 2.19 2.87 10.15
C LEU A 30 2.26 3.07 8.66
N GLU A 31 3.24 2.44 8.01
CA GLU A 31 3.33 2.41 6.56
C GLU A 31 2.88 1.07 5.98
N VAL A 32 1.90 1.14 5.10
CA VAL A 32 1.61 0.06 4.15
C VAL A 32 2.62 0.16 3.02
N LEU A 33 3.65 -0.69 3.09
CA LEU A 33 4.83 -0.59 2.25
C LEU A 33 4.52 -0.90 0.78
N CYS A 34 4.88 0.04 -0.10
CA CYS A 34 5.03 -0.23 -1.51
C CYS A 34 6.40 -0.87 -1.77
N MET A 35 6.44 -2.16 -2.09
CA MET A 35 7.65 -2.72 -2.69
C MET A 35 7.81 -2.18 -4.12
N LYS A 36 9.05 -1.95 -4.58
CA LYS A 36 9.32 -1.46 -5.94
C LYS A 36 8.56 -2.32 -6.97
N GLY A 37 7.59 -1.72 -7.69
CA GLY A 37 6.75 -2.41 -8.67
C GLY A 37 5.43 -3.03 -8.16
N GLY A 38 4.99 -2.69 -6.95
CA GLY A 38 3.87 -3.32 -6.25
C GLY A 38 2.44 -2.96 -6.69
N GLY A 39 2.13 -2.92 -7.99
CA GLY A 39 0.76 -2.69 -8.50
C GLY A 39 -0.21 -3.86 -8.26
N TRP A 40 -1.17 -4.08 -9.15
CA TRP A 40 -2.21 -5.11 -9.01
C TRP A 40 -2.07 -6.26 -10.00
N CYS A 41 -2.63 -7.42 -9.66
CA CYS A 41 -2.96 -8.44 -10.65
C CYS A 41 -4.45 -8.33 -11.02
N ASN A 42 -4.77 -8.39 -12.31
CA ASN A 42 -6.11 -8.09 -12.84
C ASN A 42 -6.78 -9.28 -13.53
N ASP A 43 -6.12 -10.45 -13.58
CA ASP A 43 -6.69 -11.72 -14.02
C ASP A 43 -6.02 -12.90 -13.28
N VAL A 44 -6.60 -14.09 -13.37
CA VAL A 44 -6.07 -15.29 -12.68
C VAL A 44 -4.64 -15.61 -13.13
N LYS A 45 -4.30 -15.35 -14.39
CA LYS A 45 -2.97 -15.65 -14.95
C LYS A 45 -1.90 -14.74 -14.36
N SER A 46 -2.14 -13.44 -14.31
CA SER A 46 -1.25 -12.44 -13.72
C SER A 46 -1.13 -12.64 -12.20
N CYS A 47 -2.21 -13.00 -11.51
CA CYS A 47 -2.15 -13.31 -10.08
C CYS A 47 -1.34 -14.59 -9.80
N ASN A 48 -1.54 -15.65 -10.60
CA ASN A 48 -0.72 -16.86 -10.52
C ASN A 48 0.77 -16.58 -10.78
N GLY A 49 1.09 -15.69 -11.71
CA GLY A 49 2.46 -15.26 -11.98
C GLY A 49 3.15 -14.60 -10.78
N ARG A 50 2.39 -13.97 -9.87
CA ARG A 50 2.90 -13.32 -8.66
C ARG A 50 3.04 -14.25 -7.46
N LYS A 51 2.35 -15.40 -7.46
CA LYS A 51 2.29 -16.35 -6.33
C LYS A 51 3.66 -16.76 -5.78
N PHE A 52 4.66 -16.85 -6.65
CA PHE A 52 6.02 -17.26 -6.30
C PHE A 52 7.00 -16.08 -6.14
N SER A 53 6.46 -14.91 -5.78
CA SER A 53 7.23 -13.68 -5.56
C SER A 53 6.80 -13.00 -4.25
N HIS A 54 7.54 -11.98 -3.84
CA HIS A 54 7.18 -11.15 -2.69
C HIS A 54 5.82 -10.46 -2.86
N LEU A 55 5.36 -10.22 -4.10
CA LEU A 55 4.04 -9.63 -4.40
C LEU A 55 2.87 -10.63 -4.35
N GLY A 56 3.10 -11.87 -3.92
CA GLY A 56 2.07 -12.90 -3.82
C GLY A 56 2.24 -13.88 -2.66
N SER A 57 3.34 -13.80 -1.91
CA SER A 57 3.56 -14.64 -0.73
C SER A 57 4.68 -14.12 0.17
N SER A 58 4.43 -14.10 1.48
CA SER A 58 5.42 -13.72 2.49
C SER A 58 6.58 -14.72 2.63
N LYS A 59 6.50 -15.89 1.97
CA LYS A 59 7.64 -16.82 1.88
C LYS A 59 8.84 -16.21 1.16
N TYR A 60 8.58 -15.25 0.26
CA TYR A 60 9.60 -14.62 -0.59
C TYR A 60 9.95 -13.20 -0.15
N PHE A 61 9.52 -12.83 1.06
CA PHE A 61 9.87 -11.56 1.65
C PHE A 61 11.36 -11.49 1.99
N GLU A 62 11.98 -10.35 1.68
CA GLU A 62 13.34 -10.03 2.12
C GLU A 62 13.43 -10.11 3.65
N HIS A 63 14.57 -10.55 4.18
CA HIS A 63 14.72 -10.73 5.62
C HIS A 63 14.60 -9.41 6.40
N GLU A 64 15.15 -8.34 5.84
CA GLU A 64 15.20 -7.02 6.45
C GLU A 64 14.69 -5.98 5.45
N ILE A 65 14.02 -4.94 5.96
CA ILE A 65 13.64 -3.77 5.18
C ILE A 65 14.08 -2.55 5.98
N PRO A 66 14.94 -1.69 5.43
CA PRO A 66 15.43 -0.53 6.15
C PRO A 66 14.30 0.49 6.37
N PHE A 67 14.30 1.15 7.52
CA PHE A 67 13.43 2.29 7.81
C PHE A 67 14.14 3.57 7.36
N GLU A 68 13.65 4.19 6.28
CA GLU A 68 14.28 5.33 5.59
C GLU A 68 13.26 6.45 5.34
N GLY A 69 13.73 7.66 5.00
CA GLY A 69 12.88 8.80 4.69
C GLY A 69 11.98 9.17 5.88
N ILE A 70 10.67 9.27 5.67
CA ILE A 70 9.67 9.56 6.73
C ILE A 70 9.61 8.49 7.84
N LEU A 71 10.22 7.34 7.61
CA LEU A 71 10.38 6.26 8.59
C LEU A 71 11.78 6.22 9.22
N SER A 72 12.71 7.10 8.82
CA SER A 72 14.03 7.15 9.43
C SER A 72 13.93 7.58 10.90
N ASN A 73 14.81 7.04 11.75
CA ASN A 73 14.99 7.52 13.13
C ASN A 73 16.01 8.66 13.24
N LYS A 74 16.58 9.12 12.12
CA LYS A 74 17.50 10.24 12.12
C LYS A 74 16.75 11.54 11.85
N GLN A 75 16.90 12.51 12.74
CA GLN A 75 16.19 13.79 12.68
C GLN A 75 16.55 14.63 11.46
N ASP A 76 17.74 14.47 10.89
CA ASP A 76 18.17 15.13 9.65
C ASP A 76 17.48 14.56 8.40
N GLU A 77 17.05 13.30 8.43
CA GLU A 77 16.26 12.65 7.38
C GLU A 77 14.74 12.77 7.61
N ASN A 78 14.31 12.75 8.88
CA ASN A 78 12.92 12.76 9.32
C ASN A 78 12.70 13.78 10.45
N PRO A 79 12.64 15.07 10.16
CA PRO A 79 12.59 16.11 11.19
C PRO A 79 11.33 16.04 12.07
N ASP A 80 10.22 15.51 11.52
CA ASP A 80 8.90 15.56 12.14
C ASP A 80 8.56 14.29 12.95
N PHE A 81 8.99 13.11 12.50
CA PHE A 81 8.53 11.81 13.05
C PHE A 81 9.66 10.89 13.50
N TYR A 82 10.92 11.35 13.56
CA TYR A 82 12.07 10.49 13.87
C TYR A 82 11.97 9.74 15.21
N ASN A 83 11.20 10.28 16.16
CA ASN A 83 11.00 9.71 17.50
C ASN A 83 9.66 8.96 17.65
N TRP A 84 8.89 8.77 16.58
CA TRP A 84 7.65 7.99 16.63
C TRP A 84 7.93 6.48 16.57
N ASN A 85 6.98 5.68 17.03
CA ASN A 85 6.96 4.24 16.80
C ASN A 85 6.70 3.99 15.32
N ARG A 86 7.45 3.07 14.71
CA ARG A 86 7.51 2.92 13.26
C ARG A 86 7.20 1.49 12.85
N VAL A 87 6.22 1.35 11.96
CA VAL A 87 5.71 0.05 11.53
C VAL A 87 5.66 -0.03 10.01
N LYS A 88 6.14 -1.15 9.45
CA LYS A 88 5.95 -1.51 8.04
C LYS A 88 5.08 -2.76 7.91
N VAL A 89 3.95 -2.62 7.24
CA VAL A 89 3.09 -3.73 6.81
C VAL A 89 3.40 -4.05 5.35
N ARG A 90 3.89 -5.26 5.09
CA ARG A 90 4.33 -5.65 3.74
C ARG A 90 3.15 -6.06 2.85
N TYR A 91 3.08 -5.45 1.67
CA TYR A 91 2.09 -5.76 0.64
C TYR A 91 2.36 -7.12 -0.03
N CYS A 92 1.34 -7.98 -0.07
CA CYS A 92 1.40 -9.22 -0.84
C CYS A 92 0.09 -9.59 -1.52
N ASP A 93 -1.08 -9.12 -1.08
CA ASP A 93 -2.40 -9.58 -1.55
C ASP A 93 -2.71 -9.31 -3.03
N GLY A 94 -2.00 -8.35 -3.65
CA GLY A 94 -2.19 -8.00 -5.06
C GLY A 94 -3.43 -7.13 -5.34
N GLY A 95 -4.13 -6.71 -4.27
CA GLY A 95 -5.42 -6.02 -4.28
C GLY A 95 -5.45 -4.76 -3.41
N SER A 96 -4.32 -4.14 -3.06
CA SER A 96 -4.26 -2.99 -2.12
C SER A 96 -4.94 -3.25 -0.77
N PHE A 97 -4.73 -4.42 -0.18
CA PHE A 97 -5.38 -4.84 1.06
C PHE A 97 -6.91 -4.85 0.99
N THR A 98 -7.47 -4.93 -0.22
CA THR A 98 -8.92 -5.08 -0.40
C THR A 98 -9.30 -6.52 -0.74
N GLY A 99 -10.60 -6.80 -0.62
CA GLY A 99 -11.17 -8.08 -1.03
C GLY A 99 -11.10 -9.17 0.04
N ASP A 100 -12.10 -10.06 -0.02
CA ASP A 100 -12.16 -11.28 0.78
C ASP A 100 -12.73 -12.44 -0.05
N GLY A 101 -12.05 -12.73 -1.16
CA GLY A 101 -12.46 -13.71 -2.15
C GLY A 101 -11.56 -14.94 -2.23
N TYR A 102 -11.99 -15.90 -3.05
CA TYR A 102 -11.15 -16.98 -3.53
C TYR A 102 -11.62 -17.39 -4.94
N ASN A 103 -10.72 -17.97 -5.72
CA ASN A 103 -11.09 -18.60 -6.98
C ASN A 103 -11.03 -20.13 -6.88
N LYS A 104 -11.65 -20.80 -7.85
CA LYS A 104 -11.63 -22.26 -8.01
C LYS A 104 -10.24 -22.85 -8.25
N ASP A 105 -9.28 -22.02 -8.64
CA ASP A 105 -7.89 -22.42 -8.95
C ASP A 105 -6.98 -22.33 -7.71
N GLY A 106 -7.55 -22.10 -6.51
CA GLY A 106 -6.83 -22.09 -5.24
C GLY A 106 -6.06 -20.80 -4.94
N LEU A 107 -6.40 -19.68 -5.61
CA LEU A 107 -5.97 -18.34 -5.22
C LEU A 107 -6.96 -17.76 -4.22
N TYR A 108 -6.40 -17.13 -3.19
CA TYR A 108 -7.15 -16.40 -2.17
C TYR A 108 -6.92 -14.90 -2.39
N PHE A 109 -7.94 -14.07 -2.26
CA PHE A 109 -7.83 -12.62 -2.38
C PHE A 109 -8.27 -12.04 -1.04
N ARG A 110 -7.35 -12.04 -0.07
CA ARG A 110 -7.66 -11.83 1.36
C ARG A 110 -7.14 -10.50 1.88
N GLY A 111 -7.03 -9.49 1.03
CA GLY A 111 -6.46 -8.20 1.40
C GLY A 111 -7.10 -7.63 2.66
N GLN A 112 -8.44 -7.66 2.73
CA GLN A 112 -9.20 -7.12 3.87
C GLN A 112 -8.84 -7.85 5.16
N ARG A 113 -8.83 -9.18 5.15
CA ARG A 113 -8.48 -9.99 6.32
C ARG A 113 -7.03 -9.79 6.76
N ILE A 114 -6.13 -9.58 5.80
CA ILE A 114 -4.71 -9.32 6.10
C ILE A 114 -4.58 -7.96 6.79
N PHE A 115 -5.31 -6.93 6.34
CA PHE A 115 -5.33 -5.62 6.97
C PHE A 115 -5.85 -5.70 8.40
N GLU A 116 -7.04 -6.28 8.59
CA GLU A 116 -7.67 -6.46 9.91
C GLU A 116 -6.73 -7.19 10.89
N ALA A 117 -6.20 -8.35 10.48
CA ALA A 117 -5.29 -9.13 11.32
C ALA A 117 -4.01 -8.35 11.66
N ALA A 118 -3.47 -7.56 10.73
CA ALA A 118 -2.30 -6.74 10.99
C ALA A 118 -2.60 -5.61 11.98
N MET A 119 -3.76 -4.95 11.86
CA MET A 119 -4.17 -3.91 12.80
C MET A 119 -4.43 -4.48 14.19
N GLU A 120 -5.12 -5.62 14.30
CA GLU A 120 -5.37 -6.30 15.57
C GLU A 120 -4.07 -6.68 16.29
N GLU A 121 -3.10 -7.24 15.55
CA GLU A 121 -1.78 -7.57 16.11
C GLU A 121 -1.08 -6.32 16.65
N LEU A 122 -1.07 -5.22 15.89
CA LEU A 122 -0.43 -3.96 16.29
C LEU A 122 -1.13 -3.31 17.48
N MET A 123 -2.47 -3.34 17.51
CA MET A 123 -3.26 -2.88 18.64
C MET A 123 -2.88 -3.65 19.92
N SER A 124 -2.73 -4.98 19.81
CA SER A 124 -2.32 -5.84 20.93
C SER A 124 -0.90 -5.54 21.43
N LYS A 125 -0.02 -5.06 20.55
CA LYS A 125 1.36 -4.62 20.88
C LYS A 125 1.43 -3.20 21.42
N GLY A 126 0.30 -2.53 21.66
CA GLY A 126 0.27 -1.23 22.32
C GLY A 126 -0.07 -0.04 21.42
N MET A 127 -0.29 -0.25 20.11
CA MET A 127 -0.76 0.82 19.21
C MET A 127 -2.10 1.43 19.70
N GLN A 128 -2.93 0.65 20.40
CA GLN A 128 -4.19 1.13 20.99
C GLN A 128 -4.01 2.29 22.00
N TYR A 129 -2.80 2.44 22.57
CA TYR A 129 -2.49 3.50 23.53
C TYR A 129 -1.98 4.78 22.87
N ALA A 130 -1.84 4.81 21.53
CA ALA A 130 -1.27 5.94 20.82
C ALA A 130 -2.15 7.20 20.80
N ASP A 131 -1.57 8.35 21.16
CA ASP A 131 -2.29 9.63 21.13
C ASP A 131 -2.45 10.15 19.70
N GLN A 132 -1.45 9.90 18.86
CA GLN A 132 -1.47 10.17 17.43
C GLN A 132 -1.12 8.93 16.62
N ALA A 133 -1.85 8.72 15.53
CA ALA A 133 -1.59 7.64 14.60
C ALA A 133 -1.67 8.15 13.16
N LEU A 134 -0.69 7.78 12.35
CA LEU A 134 -0.64 8.10 10.93
C LEU A 134 -0.59 6.80 10.12
N LEU A 135 -1.63 6.57 9.31
CA LEU A 135 -1.64 5.53 8.28
C LEU A 135 -1.10 6.10 6.98
N ALA A 136 0.05 5.62 6.54
CA ALA A 136 0.69 6.04 5.30
C ALA A 136 0.87 4.88 4.33
N GLY A 137 1.02 5.18 3.04
CA GLY A 137 1.34 4.18 2.03
C GLY A 137 1.63 4.81 0.69
N CYS A 138 2.42 4.11 -0.13
CA CYS A 138 2.84 4.57 -1.46
C CYS A 138 2.20 3.71 -2.57
N SER A 139 1.87 4.28 -3.74
CA SER A 139 1.33 3.56 -4.90
C SER A 139 0.12 2.67 -4.55
N ALA A 140 0.20 1.34 -4.71
CA ALA A 140 -0.87 0.44 -4.29
C ALA A 140 -1.13 0.46 -2.76
N GLY A 141 -0.11 0.74 -1.95
CA GLY A 141 -0.27 1.01 -0.52
C GLY A 141 -0.96 2.35 -0.27
N GLY A 142 -0.69 3.38 -1.07
CA GLY A 142 -1.40 4.66 -0.98
C GLY A 142 -2.87 4.52 -1.32
N LEU A 143 -3.20 3.66 -2.29
CA LEU A 143 -4.57 3.28 -2.57
C LEU A 143 -5.20 2.52 -1.40
N ALA A 144 -4.47 1.59 -0.78
CA ALA A 144 -4.92 0.91 0.44
C ALA A 144 -5.24 1.92 1.56
N VAL A 145 -4.43 2.96 1.74
CA VAL A 145 -4.73 4.04 2.69
C VAL A 145 -6.07 4.70 2.40
N ILE A 146 -6.37 5.00 1.14
CA ILE A 146 -7.66 5.59 0.75
C ILE A 146 -8.83 4.65 1.12
N HIS A 147 -8.66 3.32 1.00
CA HIS A 147 -9.70 2.35 1.39
C HIS A 147 -9.91 2.26 2.89
N HIS A 148 -8.82 2.17 3.63
CA HIS A 148 -8.86 1.77 5.02
C HIS A 148 -8.74 2.96 5.98
N CYS A 149 -8.70 4.21 5.51
CA CYS A 149 -8.48 5.36 6.39
C CYS A 149 -9.51 5.47 7.52
N ASP A 150 -10.81 5.37 7.20
CA ASP A 150 -11.87 5.42 8.21
C ASP A 150 -11.91 4.16 9.08
N GLU A 151 -11.58 2.99 8.51
CA GLU A 151 -11.47 1.72 9.24
C GLU A 151 -10.32 1.78 10.25
N PHE A 152 -9.15 2.27 9.84
CA PHE A 152 -7.99 2.50 10.69
C PHE A 152 -8.32 3.43 11.84
N SER A 153 -8.99 4.56 11.56
CA SER A 153 -9.44 5.48 12.61
C SER A 153 -10.43 4.84 13.58
N ALA A 154 -11.22 3.85 13.14
CA ALA A 154 -12.21 3.18 13.99
C ALA A 154 -11.60 2.22 15.02
N PHE A 155 -10.35 1.78 14.85
CA PHE A 155 -9.66 0.97 15.86
C PHE A 155 -9.25 1.78 17.10
N PHE A 156 -9.17 3.11 17.00
CA PHE A 156 -8.77 3.96 18.10
C PHE A 156 -9.97 4.51 18.88
N PRO A 157 -9.86 4.68 20.21
CA PRO A 157 -10.89 5.36 21.00
C PRO A 157 -11.14 6.79 20.50
N ARG A 158 -12.35 7.31 20.75
CA ARG A 158 -12.68 8.71 20.44
C ARG A 158 -11.70 9.66 21.15
N GLY A 159 -11.24 10.69 20.44
CA GLY A 159 -10.34 11.73 20.95
C GLY A 159 -8.88 11.56 20.55
N ARG A 160 -8.49 10.42 19.96
CA ARG A 160 -7.15 10.22 19.37
C ARG A 160 -7.02 10.96 18.04
N ARG A 161 -5.82 11.46 17.74
CA ARG A 161 -5.53 12.16 16.47
C ARG A 161 -5.09 11.15 15.43
N VAL A 162 -6.04 10.64 14.65
CA VAL A 162 -5.76 9.73 13.54
C VAL A 162 -5.80 10.48 12.22
N LYS A 163 -4.78 10.30 11.39
CA LYS A 163 -4.68 10.88 10.04
C LYS A 163 -4.17 9.85 9.06
N CYS A 164 -4.35 10.13 7.78
CA CYS A 164 -3.94 9.26 6.69
C CYS A 164 -3.13 10.03 5.64
N LEU A 165 -2.12 9.38 5.05
CA LEU A 165 -1.30 9.92 3.96
C LEU A 165 -1.25 8.91 2.81
N ALA A 166 -1.93 9.22 1.71
CA ALA A 166 -1.86 8.46 0.47
C ALA A 166 -0.82 9.10 -0.46
N ASP A 167 0.35 8.48 -0.58
CA ASP A 167 1.38 8.86 -1.54
C ASP A 167 1.24 8.05 -2.85
N ALA A 168 1.27 8.73 -3.99
CA ALA A 168 1.12 8.15 -5.33
C ALA A 168 -0.06 7.17 -5.48
N GLY A 169 -1.10 7.29 -4.65
CA GLY A 169 -2.21 6.34 -4.54
C GLY A 169 -3.42 6.68 -5.42
N MET A 170 -3.48 7.90 -5.94
CA MET A 170 -4.60 8.36 -6.76
C MET A 170 -4.36 8.11 -8.26
N PHE A 171 -5.23 7.33 -8.89
CA PHE A 171 -5.18 7.02 -10.33
C PHE A 171 -6.43 7.52 -11.05
N LEU A 172 -6.24 8.10 -12.23
CA LEU A 172 -7.31 8.78 -12.97
C LEU A 172 -7.87 7.89 -14.07
N ASP A 173 -9.19 7.65 -14.05
CA ASP A 173 -9.94 7.04 -15.16
C ASP A 173 -10.12 8.02 -16.32
N ALA A 174 -9.00 8.28 -16.99
CA ALA A 174 -8.89 9.15 -18.15
C ALA A 174 -8.85 8.33 -19.45
N VAL A 175 -9.15 9.01 -20.54
CA VAL A 175 -8.95 8.51 -21.90
C VAL A 175 -7.47 8.63 -22.23
N ASP A 176 -6.87 7.58 -22.79
CA ASP A 176 -5.47 7.59 -23.24
C ASP A 176 -5.30 8.37 -24.56
N VAL A 177 -4.05 8.54 -24.99
CA VAL A 177 -3.72 9.29 -26.22
C VAL A 177 -4.34 8.72 -27.49
N ALA A 178 -4.75 7.45 -27.47
CA ALA A 178 -5.38 6.75 -28.59
C ALA A 178 -6.91 6.85 -28.57
N GLY A 179 -7.49 7.52 -27.57
CA GLY A 179 -8.94 7.59 -27.41
C GLY A 179 -9.54 6.40 -26.64
N ASN A 180 -8.73 5.50 -26.10
CA ASN A 180 -9.19 4.30 -25.38
C ASN A 180 -9.27 4.53 -23.87
N ARG A 181 -9.98 3.64 -23.16
CA ARG A 181 -10.03 3.58 -21.69
C ARG A 181 -9.27 2.36 -21.17
N THR A 182 -7.98 2.32 -21.47
CA THR A 182 -7.07 1.21 -21.10
C THR A 182 -7.00 1.01 -19.59
N LEU A 183 -6.84 2.09 -18.81
CA LEU A 183 -6.78 2.00 -17.35
C LEU A 183 -8.08 1.45 -16.73
N ARG A 184 -9.25 1.92 -17.23
CA ARG A 184 -10.55 1.38 -16.81
C ARG A 184 -10.66 -0.12 -17.10
N SER A 185 -10.18 -0.55 -18.25
CA SER A 185 -10.19 -1.97 -18.65
C SER A 185 -9.31 -2.81 -17.74
N PHE A 186 -8.14 -2.29 -17.35
CA PHE A 186 -7.26 -2.94 -16.37
C PHE A 186 -7.93 -3.04 -14.99
N PHE A 187 -8.40 -1.93 -14.44
CA PHE A 187 -9.03 -1.91 -13.11
C PHE A 187 -10.33 -2.69 -13.06
N ARG A 188 -11.07 -2.87 -14.16
CA ARG A 188 -12.23 -3.78 -14.19
C ARG A 188 -11.86 -5.21 -13.77
N GLY A 189 -10.67 -5.68 -14.15
CA GLY A 189 -10.15 -6.98 -13.73
C GLY A 189 -9.79 -7.00 -12.24
N VAL A 190 -9.14 -5.94 -11.76
CA VAL A 190 -8.82 -5.75 -10.33
C VAL A 190 -10.09 -5.74 -9.49
N VAL A 191 -11.11 -4.95 -9.87
CA VAL A 191 -12.42 -4.89 -9.21
C VAL A 191 -13.06 -6.27 -9.14
N ARG A 192 -13.00 -7.05 -10.23
CA ARG A 192 -13.63 -8.37 -10.29
C ARG A 192 -12.99 -9.38 -9.34
N LEU A 193 -11.68 -9.30 -9.14
CA LEU A 193 -10.93 -10.26 -8.32
C LEU A 193 -10.86 -9.84 -6.84
N HIS A 194 -10.64 -8.55 -6.60
CA HIS A 194 -10.37 -7.98 -5.28
C HIS A 194 -11.53 -7.15 -4.74
N CYS A 195 -12.65 -7.02 -5.48
CA CYS A 195 -13.86 -6.32 -5.06
C CYS A 195 -13.68 -4.83 -4.73
N PHE A 196 -12.84 -4.13 -5.49
CA PHE A 196 -12.41 -2.76 -5.18
C PHE A 196 -12.66 -1.75 -6.32
N PHE A 197 -13.24 -0.56 -6.03
CA PHE A 197 -13.38 0.56 -6.98
C PHE A 197 -12.97 1.93 -6.38
N PRO A 198 -11.92 2.62 -6.88
CA PRO A 198 -11.34 3.78 -6.18
C PRO A 198 -12.02 5.11 -6.40
N GLN A 199 -12.54 5.36 -7.60
CA GLN A 199 -12.77 6.73 -8.10
C GLN A 199 -13.82 7.53 -7.32
N ASN A 200 -14.57 6.89 -6.42
CA ASN A 200 -15.66 7.52 -5.66
C ASN A 200 -15.44 7.49 -4.14
N MET A 201 -14.29 7.03 -3.65
CA MET A 201 -14.08 6.87 -2.21
C MET A 201 -13.62 8.14 -1.50
N ILE A 202 -12.82 8.98 -2.14
CA ILE A 202 -12.28 10.19 -1.50
C ILE A 202 -13.39 11.12 -0.93
N PRO A 203 -14.51 11.39 -1.64
CA PRO A 203 -15.54 12.29 -1.13
C PRO A 203 -16.29 11.80 0.12
N ILE A 204 -16.18 10.51 0.47
CA ILE A 204 -16.91 9.91 1.60
C ILE A 204 -16.03 9.66 2.83
N ILE A 205 -14.71 9.82 2.71
CA ILE A 205 -13.76 9.61 3.82
C ILE A 205 -13.93 10.74 4.84
N ARG A 206 -14.09 10.37 6.11
CA ARG A 206 -14.32 11.30 7.22
C ARG A 206 -13.03 11.67 7.94
N THR A 207 -12.10 10.72 8.01
CA THR A 207 -10.80 10.88 8.66
C THR A 207 -9.90 11.79 7.82
N PRO A 208 -9.14 12.72 8.42
CA PRO A 208 -8.25 13.60 7.66
C PRO A 208 -7.28 12.81 6.78
N LEU A 209 -7.43 12.95 5.46
CA LEU A 209 -6.63 12.30 4.44
C LEU A 209 -5.82 13.34 3.67
N PHE A 210 -4.50 13.18 3.66
CA PHE A 210 -3.58 13.89 2.78
C PHE A 210 -3.31 13.05 1.55
N ILE A 211 -3.43 13.66 0.37
CA ILE A 211 -3.10 13.02 -0.91
C ILE A 211 -1.84 13.71 -1.44
N LEU A 212 -0.76 12.94 -1.53
CA LEU A 212 0.48 13.35 -2.17
C LEU A 212 0.57 12.61 -3.50
N ASN A 213 0.36 13.31 -4.62
CA ASN A 213 0.42 12.70 -5.94
C ASN A 213 1.19 13.62 -6.90
N SER A 214 2.11 13.05 -7.66
CA SER A 214 2.75 13.77 -8.76
C SER A 214 1.73 14.11 -9.85
N ALA A 215 1.82 15.32 -10.40
CA ALA A 215 1.03 15.71 -11.57
C ALA A 215 1.29 14.80 -12.79
N TYR A 216 2.47 14.18 -12.84
CA TYR A 216 2.93 13.31 -13.92
C TYR A 216 3.43 11.97 -13.36
N ASP A 217 2.56 11.28 -12.61
CA ASP A 217 2.85 9.96 -12.07
C ASP A 217 3.33 8.98 -13.17
N THR A 218 4.46 8.33 -12.92
CA THR A 218 5.14 7.51 -13.93
C THR A 218 4.31 6.30 -14.32
N TRP A 219 3.59 5.71 -13.38
CA TRP A 219 2.72 4.56 -13.64
C TRP A 219 1.49 4.99 -14.44
N GLN A 220 0.81 6.06 -14.03
CA GLN A 220 -0.33 6.63 -14.77
C GLN A 220 0.07 7.01 -16.21
N ARG A 221 1.25 7.60 -16.40
CA ARG A 221 1.76 7.97 -17.74
C ARG A 221 1.91 6.77 -18.66
N VAL A 222 2.39 5.62 -18.16
CA VAL A 222 2.51 4.40 -18.96
C VAL A 222 1.16 3.97 -19.54
N TRP A 223 0.09 4.09 -18.76
CA TRP A 223 -1.27 3.75 -19.21
C TRP A 223 -1.87 4.80 -20.15
N LEU A 224 -1.57 6.08 -19.95
CA LEU A 224 -2.00 7.14 -20.85
C LEU A 224 -1.30 7.11 -22.22
N HIS A 225 -0.08 6.57 -22.30
CA HIS A 225 0.76 6.56 -23.51
C HIS A 225 0.89 5.17 -24.16
N GLN A 226 -0.01 4.22 -23.87
CA GLN A 226 0.19 2.80 -24.20
C GLN A 226 0.46 2.51 -25.70
N GLU A 227 0.00 3.36 -26.63
CA GLU A 227 0.33 3.21 -28.06
C GLU A 227 1.80 3.48 -28.43
N LEU A 228 2.54 4.29 -27.67
CA LEU A 228 3.94 4.60 -27.99
C LEU A 228 4.91 3.42 -27.72
N THR A 229 4.45 2.35 -27.08
CA THR A 229 5.33 1.25 -26.66
C THR A 229 5.02 -0.10 -27.30
N GLY A 230 3.89 -0.25 -28.00
CA GLY A 230 3.53 -1.48 -28.74
C GLY A 230 3.54 -2.77 -27.91
N LYS A 231 3.59 -2.69 -26.57
CA LYS A 231 3.69 -3.84 -25.67
C LYS A 231 2.40 -4.04 -24.90
N ALA A 232 1.72 -5.13 -25.21
CA ALA A 232 0.61 -5.64 -24.43
C ALA A 232 1.05 -5.99 -23.00
N SER A 233 0.12 -5.78 -22.06
CA SER A 233 0.14 -6.14 -20.64
C SER A 233 1.13 -7.23 -20.22
N GLY A 234 2.01 -6.92 -19.25
CA GLY A 234 2.69 -7.94 -18.43
C GLY A 234 4.22 -7.96 -18.44
N GLN A 235 4.90 -7.01 -19.06
CA GLN A 235 6.35 -6.85 -18.87
C GLN A 235 6.62 -5.51 -18.19
N SER A 236 7.35 -5.53 -17.07
CA SER A 236 7.97 -4.32 -16.56
C SER A 236 8.76 -3.70 -17.70
N ALA A 237 8.54 -2.41 -17.97
CA ALA A 237 9.50 -1.67 -18.73
C ALA A 237 10.82 -1.81 -17.97
N LYS A 238 11.85 -2.42 -18.60
CA LYS A 238 13.21 -2.28 -18.11
C LYS A 238 13.52 -0.79 -18.17
N GLU A 239 13.54 -0.14 -17.01
CA GLU A 239 14.00 1.22 -16.86
C GLU A 239 15.51 1.24 -17.14
N THR A 240 15.90 1.53 -18.37
CA THR A 240 17.20 2.18 -18.61
C THR A 240 16.98 3.67 -18.37
N MET A 241 17.31 4.13 -17.16
CA MET A 241 17.38 5.57 -16.88
C MET A 241 18.44 6.21 -17.80
N PRO A 242 18.11 7.24 -18.59
CA PRO A 242 19.13 8.12 -19.14
C PRO A 242 19.77 8.87 -17.97
N SER A 243 21.10 8.85 -17.91
CA SER A 243 21.88 9.67 -16.98
C SER A 243 21.38 11.12 -17.00
N ALA A 244 21.13 11.66 -15.81
CA ALA A 244 20.71 13.04 -15.61
C ALA A 244 21.72 13.98 -16.29
N THR A 245 21.32 14.58 -17.42
CA THR A 245 22.07 15.67 -18.01
C THR A 245 21.64 16.94 -17.29
N THR A 246 22.53 17.46 -16.46
CA THR A 246 22.40 18.79 -15.85
C THR A 246 22.27 19.82 -16.96
N ILE A 247 21.09 20.41 -17.11
CA ILE A 247 20.90 21.62 -17.92
C ILE A 247 21.44 22.77 -17.06
N LYS A 248 22.55 23.36 -17.51
CA LYS A 248 23.06 24.64 -17.01
C LYS A 248 22.23 25.80 -17.53
#